data_AF-A0A931DGV1-F1
#
_entry.id   AF-A0A931DGV1-F1
#
_cell.length_a   1.000
_cell.length_b   1.000
_cell.length_c   1.000
_cell.angle_alpha   90.00
_cell.angle_beta   90.00
_cell.angle_gamma   90.00
#
_symmetry.space_group_name_H-M   'P 1'
#
loop_
_entity.id
_entity.type
_entity.pdbx_description
1 polymer ?
#
loop_
_entity_poly.entity_id
_entity_poly.type
_entity_poly.pdbx_seq_one_letter_code
_entity_poly.pdbx_strand_id
1 'polypeptide(L)'
;MNGAEWGALVIGGVGAATGIGSLVVATVAVRYAKRSAHHAGRSALHAGESAAEARHLREIEADRRAEEKEYRHEELAPNLPSAIDAAFKRDVNGGALYGSITLDRQYRVRAFGCAGESLTELALSSITPLNEAMEFVIEAWAPGQVRPRLVEIIFKFWPPVEGSGHQQVWSCGCGRPNGDSLGGDGHWERRVKVSYYSPENNVW
;
A
#
# COMPACT_ATOMS: atom_id res chain seq x y z
N MET A 1 -19.37 70.92 74.12
CA MET A 1 -19.36 69.43 74.06
C MET A 1 -19.33 69.08 72.59
N ASN A 2 -18.14 68.73 72.09
CA ASN A 2 -17.82 68.71 70.65
C ASN A 2 -17.78 67.27 70.13
N GLY A 3 -18.40 67.03 68.97
CA GLY A 3 -18.59 65.73 68.33
C GLY A 3 -17.33 65.07 67.72
N ALA A 4 -16.17 65.22 68.36
CA ALA A 4 -14.90 64.67 67.88
C ALA A 4 -14.58 63.25 68.42
N GLU A 5 -15.28 62.78 69.46
CA GLU A 5 -14.91 61.52 70.14
C GLU A 5 -15.60 60.25 69.59
N TRP A 6 -16.65 60.37 68.77
CA TRP A 6 -17.33 59.19 68.19
C TRP A 6 -16.66 58.63 66.92
N GLY A 7 -15.80 59.41 66.26
CA GLY A 7 -15.13 59.01 65.01
C GLY A 7 -14.02 57.97 65.19
N ALA A 8 -13.36 57.95 66.34
CA ALA A 8 -12.21 57.07 66.58
C ALA A 8 -12.60 55.61 66.86
N LEU A 9 -13.81 55.35 67.38
CA LEU A 9 -14.23 53.99 67.72
C LEU A 9 -14.78 53.21 66.52
N VAL A 10 -15.34 53.89 65.52
CA VAL A 10 -15.90 53.25 64.31
C VAL A 10 -14.80 52.88 63.30
N ILE A 11 -13.72 53.65 63.24
CA ILE A 11 -12.60 53.40 62.30
C ILE A 11 -11.76 52.18 62.73
N GLY A 12 -11.65 51.91 64.03
CA GLY A 12 -10.94 50.71 64.55
C GLY A 12 -11.68 49.38 64.28
N GLY A 13 -13.02 49.38 64.28
CA GLY A 13 -13.82 48.17 64.04
C GLY A 13 -13.82 47.69 62.58
N VAL A 14 -13.75 48.62 61.62
CA VAL A 14 -13.76 48.31 60.18
C VAL A 14 -12.41 47.70 59.74
N GLY A 15 -11.30 48.11 60.35
CA GLY A 15 -9.96 47.57 60.08
C GLY A 15 -9.75 46.12 60.56
N ALA A 16 -10.31 45.75 61.72
CA ALA A 16 -10.22 44.38 62.23
C ALA A 16 -11.15 43.40 61.47
N ALA A 17 -12.34 43.85 61.06
CA ALA A 17 -13.27 43.04 60.26
C ALA A 17 -12.74 42.76 58.84
N THR A 18 -12.02 43.71 58.24
CA THR A 18 -11.36 43.54 56.93
C THR A 18 -10.13 42.61 57.01
N GLY A 19 -9.37 42.65 58.11
CA GLY A 19 -8.27 41.72 58.38
C GLY A 19 -8.72 40.25 58.55
N ILE A 20 -9.80 40.00 59.30
CA ILE A 20 -10.33 38.63 59.49
C ILE A 20 -11.00 38.12 58.20
N GLY A 21 -11.76 38.98 57.51
CA GLY A 21 -12.38 38.63 56.23
C GLY A 21 -11.36 38.23 55.16
N SER A 22 -10.25 38.97 55.04
CA SER A 22 -9.18 38.66 54.09
C SER A 22 -8.45 37.34 54.42
N LEU A 23 -8.27 37.00 55.69
CA LEU A 23 -7.66 35.72 56.10
C LEU A 23 -8.56 34.52 55.72
N VAL A 24 -9.88 34.66 55.88
CA VAL A 24 -10.85 33.62 55.49
C VAL A 24 -10.84 33.44 53.96
N VAL A 25 -10.88 34.53 53.19
CA VAL A 25 -10.79 34.45 51.72
C VAL A 25 -9.48 33.83 51.26
N ALA A 26 -8.33 34.22 51.84
CA ALA A 26 -7.03 33.63 51.52
C ALA A 26 -6.98 32.12 51.83
N THR A 27 -7.55 31.68 52.95
CA THR A 27 -7.59 30.27 53.35
C THR A 27 -8.48 29.44 52.41
N VAL A 28 -9.63 29.98 52.03
CA VAL A 28 -10.53 29.37 51.03
C VAL A 28 -9.84 29.30 49.67
N ALA A 29 -9.18 30.37 49.23
CA ALA A 29 -8.44 30.42 47.98
C ALA A 29 -7.31 29.37 47.94
N VAL A 30 -6.54 29.21 49.01
CA VAL A 30 -5.48 28.17 49.10
C VAL A 30 -6.07 26.76 49.05
N ARG A 31 -7.19 26.51 49.71
CA ARG A 31 -7.87 25.20 49.65
C ARG A 31 -8.42 24.90 48.26
N TYR A 32 -9.03 25.88 47.61
CA TYR A 32 -9.47 25.76 46.21
C TYR A 32 -8.29 25.54 45.27
N ALA A 33 -7.19 26.30 45.42
CA ALA A 33 -5.99 26.11 44.61
C ALA A 33 -5.38 24.71 44.77
N LYS A 34 -5.30 24.18 46.00
CA LYS A 34 -4.84 22.80 46.25
C LYS A 34 -5.75 21.75 45.64
N ARG A 35 -7.07 21.91 45.75
CA ARG A 35 -8.04 21.00 45.11
C ARG A 35 -7.95 21.07 43.58
N SER A 36 -7.89 22.27 43.02
CA SER A 36 -7.74 22.50 41.58
C SER A 36 -6.43 21.89 41.05
N ALA A 37 -5.31 22.02 41.77
CA ALA A 37 -4.05 21.39 41.39
C ALA A 37 -4.13 19.86 41.40
N HIS A 38 -4.81 19.26 42.39
CA HIS A 38 -5.01 17.81 42.45
C HIS A 38 -5.92 17.31 41.32
N HIS A 39 -7.02 18.03 41.03
CA HIS A 39 -7.89 17.72 39.89
C HIS A 39 -7.17 17.91 38.56
N ALA A 40 -6.37 18.96 38.39
CA ALA A 40 -5.56 19.18 37.20
C ALA A 40 -4.52 18.06 36.99
N GLY A 41 -3.86 17.60 38.07
CA GLY A 41 -2.93 16.48 38.00
C GLY A 41 -3.60 15.17 37.59
N ARG A 42 -4.79 14.86 38.14
CA ARG A 42 -5.57 13.66 37.75
C ARG A 42 -6.08 13.76 36.32
N SER A 43 -6.57 14.93 35.91
CA SER A 43 -7.00 15.16 34.53
C SER A 43 -5.85 15.05 33.53
N ALA A 44 -4.64 15.51 33.88
CA ALA A 44 -3.46 15.38 33.04
C ALA A 44 -3.01 13.92 32.89
N LEU A 45 -3.08 13.12 33.97
CA LEU A 45 -2.81 11.68 33.92
C LEU A 45 -3.81 10.97 33.01
N HIS A 46 -5.12 11.19 33.20
CA HIS A 46 -6.15 10.59 32.34
C HIS A 46 -6.04 11.03 30.88
N ALA A 47 -5.70 12.31 30.62
CA ALA A 47 -5.45 12.79 29.26
C ALA A 47 -4.23 12.09 28.62
N GLY A 48 -3.19 11.82 29.40
CA GLY A 48 -2.01 11.06 28.97
C GLY A 48 -2.36 9.60 28.61
N GLU A 49 -3.13 8.93 29.47
CA GLU A 49 -3.63 7.56 29.23
C GLU A 49 -4.50 7.50 27.97
N SER A 50 -5.47 8.43 27.82
CA SER A 50 -6.31 8.51 26.63
C SER A 50 -5.50 8.81 25.36
N ALA A 51 -4.46 9.65 25.44
CA ALA A 51 -3.59 9.93 24.30
C ALA A 51 -2.75 8.70 23.91
N ALA A 52 -2.28 7.92 24.89
CA ALA A 52 -1.56 6.67 24.63
C ALA A 52 -2.46 5.61 24.00
N GLU A 53 -3.68 5.44 24.52
CA GLU A 53 -4.68 4.54 23.96
C GLU A 53 -5.09 4.96 22.54
N ALA A 54 -5.32 6.25 22.31
CA ALA A 54 -5.63 6.77 20.97
C ALA A 54 -4.48 6.55 19.97
N ARG A 55 -3.22 6.65 20.41
CA ARG A 55 -2.04 6.32 19.58
C ARG A 55 -2.02 4.84 19.26
N HIS A 56 -2.21 3.97 20.25
CA HIS A 56 -2.22 2.53 20.05
C HIS A 56 -3.34 2.08 19.10
N LEU A 57 -4.56 2.61 19.27
CA LEU A 57 -5.67 2.34 18.35
C LEU A 57 -5.38 2.87 16.94
N ARG A 58 -4.70 4.01 16.81
CA ARG A 58 -4.29 4.56 15.52
C ARG A 58 -3.25 3.69 14.82
N GLU A 59 -2.32 3.09 15.55
CA GLU A 59 -1.33 2.14 15.04
C GLU A 59 -2.03 0.87 14.52
N ILE A 60 -2.89 0.25 15.32
CA ILE A 60 -3.68 -0.92 14.91
C ILE A 60 -4.49 -0.63 13.65
N GLU A 61 -5.15 0.52 13.60
CA GLU A 61 -5.96 0.90 12.44
C GLU A 61 -5.11 1.24 11.20
N ALA A 62 -3.88 1.72 11.39
CA ALA A 62 -2.94 1.93 10.31
C ALA A 62 -2.44 0.60 9.74
N ASP A 63 -2.12 -0.36 10.60
CA ASP A 63 -1.69 -1.71 10.22
C ASP A 63 -2.81 -2.43 9.47
N ARG A 64 -4.04 -2.40 10.01
CA ARG A 64 -5.23 -2.96 9.34
C ARG A 64 -5.44 -2.38 7.94
N ARG A 65 -5.27 -1.06 7.79
CA ARG A 65 -5.36 -0.39 6.48
C ARG A 65 -4.22 -0.77 5.54
N ALA A 66 -3.02 -1.02 6.05
CA ALA A 66 -1.89 -1.48 5.25
C ALA A 66 -2.12 -2.92 4.75
N GLU A 67 -2.60 -3.82 5.61
CA GLU A 67 -2.96 -5.19 5.24
C GLU A 67 -4.08 -5.23 4.21
N GLU A 68 -5.16 -4.47 4.42
CA GLU A 68 -6.27 -4.40 3.47
C GLU A 68 -5.81 -3.87 2.10
N LYS A 69 -4.87 -2.92 2.09
CA LYS A 69 -4.28 -2.35 0.88
C LYS A 69 -3.41 -3.36 0.13
N GLU A 70 -2.66 -4.20 0.85
CA GLU A 70 -1.87 -5.28 0.24
C GLU A 70 -2.76 -6.41 -0.29
N TYR A 71 -3.80 -6.78 0.46
CA TYR A 71 -4.79 -7.76 0.01
C TYR A 71 -5.46 -7.31 -1.29
N ARG A 72 -5.93 -6.06 -1.35
CA ARG A 72 -6.47 -5.47 -2.58
C ARG A 72 -5.44 -5.40 -3.70
N HIS A 73 -4.14 -5.22 -3.40
CA HIS A 73 -3.09 -5.22 -4.42
C HIS A 73 -2.93 -6.61 -5.07
N GLU A 74 -2.98 -7.68 -4.29
CA GLU A 74 -2.90 -9.05 -4.82
C GLU A 74 -4.19 -9.48 -5.52
N GLU A 75 -5.38 -9.02 -5.10
CA GLU A 75 -6.63 -9.24 -5.84
C GLU A 75 -6.64 -8.62 -7.25
N LEU A 76 -5.84 -7.58 -7.46
CA LEU A 76 -5.66 -6.92 -8.75
C LEU A 76 -4.51 -7.53 -9.57
N ALA A 77 -3.81 -8.52 -9.02
CA ALA A 77 -2.71 -9.15 -9.72
C ALA A 77 -3.23 -10.01 -10.89
N PRO A 78 -2.48 -10.08 -11.99
CA PRO A 78 -2.86 -10.90 -13.13
C PRO A 78 -2.88 -12.38 -12.76
N ASN A 79 -3.97 -13.05 -13.10
CA ASN A 79 -4.10 -14.49 -12.95
C ASN A 79 -3.46 -15.19 -14.17
N LEU A 80 -2.29 -15.81 -13.94
CA LEU A 80 -1.54 -16.53 -14.95
C LEU A 80 -1.59 -18.04 -14.67
N PRO A 81 -1.55 -18.88 -15.72
CA PRO A 81 -1.37 -20.31 -15.52
C PRO A 81 0.00 -20.59 -14.88
N SER A 82 0.12 -21.74 -14.22
CA SER A 82 1.40 -22.17 -13.61
C SER A 82 2.46 -22.53 -14.65
N ALA A 83 2.04 -22.88 -15.87
CA ALA A 83 2.89 -23.12 -17.03
C ALA A 83 2.22 -22.60 -18.31
N ILE A 84 3.02 -22.15 -19.27
CA ILE A 84 2.62 -21.82 -20.63
C ILE A 84 2.88 -23.03 -21.51
N ASP A 85 1.82 -23.57 -22.10
CA ASP A 85 1.93 -24.59 -23.13
C ASP A 85 2.46 -23.98 -24.43
N ALA A 86 3.74 -24.25 -24.71
CA ALA A 86 4.42 -23.81 -25.90
C ALA A 86 3.99 -24.64 -27.11
N ALA A 87 3.49 -23.97 -28.14
CA ALA A 87 3.15 -24.56 -29.42
C ALA A 87 4.25 -24.28 -30.44
N PHE A 88 4.78 -25.34 -31.06
CA PHE A 88 5.70 -25.18 -32.18
C PHE A 88 4.93 -24.85 -33.45
N LYS A 89 5.29 -23.74 -34.11
CA LYS A 89 4.79 -23.37 -35.43
C LYS A 89 5.95 -23.26 -36.39
N ARG A 90 5.86 -23.95 -37.52
CA ARG A 90 6.87 -23.86 -38.59
C ARG A 90 6.58 -22.62 -39.43
N ASP A 91 7.61 -21.80 -39.66
CA ASP A 91 7.58 -20.66 -40.58
C ASP A 91 8.63 -20.85 -41.69
N VAL A 92 8.76 -19.86 -42.58
CA VAL A 92 9.76 -19.86 -43.66
C VAL A 92 11.22 -19.81 -43.16
N ASN A 93 11.46 -19.47 -41.89
CA ASN A 93 12.79 -19.22 -41.33
C ASN A 93 13.28 -20.31 -40.35
N GLY A 94 12.55 -21.41 -40.14
CA GLY A 94 12.96 -22.51 -39.26
C GLY A 94 11.99 -22.84 -38.12
N GLY A 95 10.91 -22.05 -37.98
CA GLY A 95 9.91 -22.22 -36.94
C GLY A 95 10.25 -21.57 -35.61
N ALA A 96 9.23 -21.41 -34.78
CA ALA A 96 9.37 -20.83 -33.46
C ALA A 96 8.39 -21.48 -32.48
N LEU A 97 8.70 -21.35 -31.18
CA LEU A 97 7.76 -21.65 -30.12
C LEU A 97 6.94 -20.42 -29.80
N TYR A 98 5.63 -20.63 -29.72
CA TYR A 98 4.66 -19.61 -29.37
C TYR A 98 4.01 -19.97 -28.04
N GLY A 99 3.78 -18.96 -27.22
CA GLY A 99 2.98 -19.05 -26.01
C GLY A 99 1.75 -18.15 -26.15
N SER A 100 0.74 -18.43 -25.33
CA SER A 100 -0.40 -17.53 -25.19
C SER A 100 -0.78 -17.36 -23.72
N ILE A 101 -1.24 -16.16 -23.39
CA ILE A 101 -1.86 -15.85 -22.10
C ILE A 101 -3.20 -15.14 -22.33
N THR A 102 -4.15 -15.36 -21.43
CA THR A 102 -5.42 -14.62 -21.40
C THR A 102 -5.54 -13.98 -20.03
N LEU A 103 -5.86 -12.69 -19.99
CA LEU A 103 -6.00 -11.94 -18.74
C LEU A 103 -7.41 -11.38 -18.62
N ASP A 104 -7.88 -11.33 -17.38
CA ASP A 104 -9.21 -10.84 -17.00
C ASP A 104 -9.32 -9.31 -17.02
N ARG A 105 -8.17 -8.63 -17.13
CA ARG A 105 -8.04 -7.17 -17.17
C ARG A 105 -6.95 -6.76 -18.15
N GLN A 106 -7.00 -5.49 -18.57
CA GLN A 106 -5.90 -4.92 -19.34
C GLN A 106 -4.77 -4.49 -18.42
N TYR A 107 -3.56 -4.87 -18.80
CA TYR A 107 -2.32 -4.48 -18.15
C TYR A 107 -1.38 -3.90 -19.20
N ARG A 108 -0.42 -3.09 -18.74
CA ARG A 108 0.83 -2.93 -19.46
C ARG A 108 1.75 -4.06 -19.07
N VAL A 109 2.46 -4.64 -20.02
CA VAL A 109 3.21 -5.88 -19.80
C VAL A 109 4.57 -5.84 -20.51
N ARG A 110 5.56 -6.46 -19.86
CA ARG A 110 6.81 -6.91 -20.47
C ARG A 110 7.07 -8.34 -20.04
N ALA A 111 7.80 -9.09 -20.86
CA ALA A 111 8.17 -10.45 -20.52
C ALA A 111 9.62 -10.74 -20.86
N PHE A 112 10.23 -11.60 -20.06
CA PHE A 112 11.62 -12.01 -20.21
C PHE A 112 11.71 -13.53 -20.14
N GLY A 113 12.24 -14.15 -21.18
CA GLY A 113 12.59 -15.56 -21.19
C GLY A 113 13.85 -15.82 -20.36
N CYS A 114 13.81 -16.88 -19.55
CA CYS A 114 14.94 -17.34 -18.74
C CYS A 114 15.55 -18.62 -19.31
N ALA A 115 16.86 -18.59 -19.58
CA ALA A 115 17.68 -19.76 -19.88
C ALA A 115 18.86 -19.82 -18.90
N GLY A 116 18.68 -20.54 -17.79
CA GLY A 116 19.63 -20.52 -16.68
C GLY A 116 19.69 -19.11 -16.07
N GLU A 117 20.87 -18.48 -16.12
CA GLU A 117 21.08 -17.11 -15.61
C GLU A 117 20.85 -16.02 -16.68
N SER A 118 20.62 -16.42 -17.94
CA SER A 118 20.40 -15.47 -19.03
C SER A 118 18.94 -15.04 -19.10
N LEU A 119 18.72 -13.73 -19.20
CA LEU A 119 17.42 -13.09 -19.43
C LEU A 119 17.38 -12.48 -20.82
N THR A 120 16.38 -12.86 -21.61
CA THR A 120 16.13 -12.29 -22.94
C THR A 120 14.74 -11.69 -22.98
N GLU A 121 14.63 -10.42 -23.36
CA GLU A 121 13.31 -9.80 -23.52
C GLU A 121 12.54 -10.46 -24.67
N LEU A 122 11.28 -10.78 -24.41
CA LEU A 122 10.37 -11.33 -25.41
C LEU A 122 9.65 -10.21 -26.13
N ALA A 123 9.40 -10.40 -27.42
CA ALA A 123 8.59 -9.47 -28.20
C ALA A 123 7.10 -9.75 -27.96
N LEU A 124 6.42 -8.83 -27.27
CA LEU A 124 4.98 -8.84 -27.02
C LEU A 124 4.41 -7.43 -27.13
N SER A 125 3.10 -7.34 -27.34
CA SER A 125 2.39 -6.07 -27.21
C SER A 125 2.58 -5.51 -25.81
N SER A 126 2.94 -4.23 -25.70
CA SER A 126 3.09 -3.55 -24.40
C SER A 126 1.77 -3.43 -23.64
N ILE A 127 0.63 -3.71 -24.28
CA ILE A 127 -0.72 -3.65 -23.72
C ILE A 127 -1.41 -4.98 -23.98
N THR A 128 -1.92 -5.60 -22.92
CA THR A 128 -2.70 -6.84 -23.04
C THR A 128 -4.14 -6.56 -23.46
N PRO A 129 -4.71 -7.37 -24.37
CA PRO A 129 -6.13 -7.31 -24.66
C PRO A 129 -6.95 -7.87 -23.48
N LEU A 130 -8.22 -7.47 -23.38
CA LEU A 130 -9.11 -7.86 -22.29
C LEU A 130 -9.83 -9.14 -22.63
N ASN A 131 -9.69 -10.20 -21.82
CA ASN A 131 -10.36 -11.49 -22.03
C ASN A 131 -10.09 -12.14 -23.42
N GLU A 132 -8.99 -11.76 -24.06
CA GLU A 132 -8.56 -12.31 -25.34
C GLU A 132 -7.17 -12.93 -25.18
N ALA A 133 -6.92 -13.99 -25.96
CA ALA A 133 -5.62 -14.64 -25.96
C ALA A 133 -4.58 -13.75 -26.66
N MET A 134 -3.56 -13.34 -25.91
CA MET A 134 -2.39 -12.67 -26.44
C MET A 134 -1.32 -13.72 -26.75
N GLU A 135 -1.06 -13.93 -28.04
CA GLU A 135 0.03 -14.79 -28.51
C GLU A 135 1.34 -14.00 -28.57
N PHE A 136 2.44 -14.67 -28.22
CA PHE A 136 3.78 -14.12 -28.28
C PHE A 136 4.80 -15.20 -28.63
N VAL A 137 5.95 -14.79 -29.15
CA VAL A 137 7.06 -15.69 -29.48
C VAL A 137 7.87 -15.95 -28.20
N ILE A 138 8.04 -17.22 -27.85
CA ILE A 138 8.90 -17.65 -26.74
C ILE A 138 10.35 -17.67 -27.23
N GLU A 139 10.65 -18.47 -28.25
CA GLU A 139 11.98 -18.50 -28.87
C GLU A 139 11.91 -18.99 -30.32
N ALA A 140 12.89 -18.58 -31.13
CA ALA A 140 13.15 -19.21 -32.41
C ALA A 140 13.68 -20.63 -32.21
N TRP A 141 13.23 -21.57 -33.05
CA TRP A 141 13.60 -22.97 -32.97
C TRP A 141 14.72 -23.29 -33.97
N ALA A 142 15.90 -23.61 -33.47
CA ALA A 142 17.04 -23.89 -34.33
C ALA A 142 16.92 -25.28 -34.99
N PRO A 143 17.47 -25.48 -36.21
CA PRO A 143 17.57 -26.82 -36.80
C PRO A 143 18.29 -27.80 -35.87
N GLY A 144 17.69 -28.96 -35.63
CA GLY A 144 18.22 -29.99 -34.71
C GLY A 144 17.95 -29.74 -33.22
N GLN A 145 17.25 -28.65 -32.86
CA GLN A 145 16.80 -28.42 -31.50
C GLN A 145 15.69 -29.42 -31.12
N VAL A 146 15.90 -30.15 -30.03
CA VAL A 146 14.95 -31.17 -29.53
C VAL A 146 14.09 -30.64 -28.37
N ARG A 147 14.56 -29.62 -27.65
CA ARG A 147 13.89 -29.05 -26.47
C ARG A 147 13.99 -27.53 -26.44
N PRO A 148 13.05 -26.82 -25.78
CA PRO A 148 13.18 -25.40 -25.53
C PRO A 148 14.46 -25.09 -24.74
N ARG A 149 15.11 -23.97 -25.05
CA ARG A 149 16.18 -23.40 -24.22
C ARG A 149 15.59 -22.58 -23.08
N LEU A 150 14.48 -21.90 -23.33
CA LEU A 150 13.76 -21.14 -22.32
C LEU A 150 12.90 -22.07 -21.48
N VAL A 151 13.14 -22.06 -20.16
CA VAL A 151 12.43 -22.93 -19.21
C VAL A 151 11.37 -22.18 -18.40
N GLU A 152 11.53 -20.86 -18.28
CA GLU A 152 10.63 -19.98 -17.55
C GLU A 152 10.50 -18.64 -18.26
N ILE A 153 9.38 -17.97 -18.03
CA ILE A 153 9.09 -16.61 -18.48
C ILE A 153 8.75 -15.77 -17.25
N ILE A 154 9.42 -14.65 -17.11
CA ILE A 154 9.12 -13.63 -16.09
C ILE A 154 8.27 -12.56 -16.75
N PHE A 155 7.01 -12.47 -16.36
CA PHE A 155 6.13 -11.38 -16.74
C PHE A 155 6.17 -10.28 -15.70
N LYS A 156 6.35 -9.05 -16.17
CA LYS A 156 6.21 -7.82 -15.38
C LYS A 156 4.96 -7.09 -15.85
N PHE A 157 4.10 -6.76 -14.91
CA PHE A 157 2.82 -6.10 -15.18
C PHE A 157 2.72 -4.77 -14.46
N TRP A 158 1.98 -3.86 -15.09
CA TRP A 158 1.65 -2.56 -14.55
C TRP A 158 0.19 -2.23 -14.87
N PRO A 159 -0.47 -1.41 -14.03
CA PRO A 159 -1.77 -0.84 -14.38
C PRO A 159 -1.70 -0.07 -15.71
N PRO A 160 -2.82 0.04 -16.44
CA PRO A 160 -2.92 0.92 -17.60
C PRO A 160 -2.70 2.39 -17.18
N VAL A 161 -2.19 3.20 -18.10
CA VAL A 161 -2.12 4.66 -17.92
C VAL A 161 -3.18 5.34 -18.78
N GLU A 162 -3.73 6.44 -18.30
CA GLU A 162 -4.68 7.21 -19.09
C GLU A 162 -4.03 7.69 -20.40
N GLY A 163 -4.77 7.60 -21.50
CA GLY A 163 -4.33 8.10 -22.80
C GLY A 163 -3.46 7.17 -23.65
N SER A 164 -3.08 5.96 -23.19
CA SER A 164 -2.28 5.01 -23.99
C SER A 164 -3.11 4.01 -24.82
N GLY A 165 -4.35 4.35 -25.15
CA GLY A 165 -5.20 3.50 -26.00
C GLY A 165 -5.79 2.27 -25.31
N HIS A 166 -5.77 2.21 -23.98
CA HIS A 166 -6.48 1.19 -23.21
C HIS A 166 -8.00 1.39 -23.32
N GLN A 167 -8.73 0.28 -23.40
CA GLN A 167 -10.20 0.27 -23.34
C GLN A 167 -10.68 0.36 -21.89
N GLN A 168 -9.89 -0.18 -20.95
CA GLN A 168 -10.18 -0.15 -19.51
C GLN A 168 -9.15 0.72 -18.79
N VAL A 169 -9.64 1.74 -18.07
CA VAL A 169 -8.81 2.56 -17.18
C VAL A 169 -9.07 2.13 -15.74
N TRP A 170 -8.02 1.71 -15.06
CA TRP A 170 -8.05 1.36 -13.64
C TRP A 170 -6.68 1.60 -13.01
N SER A 171 -6.65 1.76 -11.69
CA SER A 171 -5.42 1.99 -10.95
C SER A 171 -5.36 1.10 -9.70
N CYS A 172 -4.14 0.76 -9.29
CA CYS A 172 -3.92 0.10 -8.01
C CYS A 172 -3.73 1.16 -6.91
N GLY A 173 -4.56 1.09 -5.87
CA GLY A 173 -4.48 2.01 -4.73
C GLY A 173 -3.26 1.81 -3.83
N CYS A 174 -2.34 0.89 -4.16
CA CYS A 174 -1.22 0.54 -3.29
C CYS A 174 -0.15 1.65 -3.19
N GLY A 175 -0.14 2.62 -4.12
CA GLY A 175 0.85 3.70 -4.16
C GLY A 175 2.25 3.27 -4.61
N ARG A 176 2.42 2.00 -5.02
CA ARG A 176 3.64 1.55 -5.71
C ARG A 176 3.69 2.19 -7.11
N PRO A 177 4.88 2.32 -7.72
CA PRO A 177 5.03 2.92 -9.04
C PRO A 177 4.09 2.26 -10.05
N ASN A 178 3.38 3.08 -10.80
CA ASN A 178 2.50 2.65 -11.88
C ASN A 178 3.30 2.17 -13.11
N GLY A 179 4.63 2.37 -13.17
CA GLY A 179 5.46 2.03 -14.34
C GLY A 179 5.50 3.14 -15.40
N ASP A 180 5.65 4.40 -15.00
CA ASP A 180 5.83 5.53 -15.94
C ASP A 180 6.97 5.28 -16.95
N SER A 181 7.98 4.50 -16.55
CA SER A 181 8.90 3.84 -17.46
C SER A 181 8.77 2.32 -17.28
N LEU A 182 8.55 1.59 -18.37
CA LEU A 182 8.45 0.12 -18.33
C LEU A 182 9.81 -0.56 -18.07
N GLY A 183 10.87 0.21 -17.83
CA GLY A 183 12.25 -0.26 -17.61
C GLY A 183 12.53 -0.82 -16.21
N GLY A 184 11.69 -0.49 -15.22
CA GLY A 184 11.92 -0.82 -13.81
C GLY A 184 11.36 -2.16 -13.36
N ASP A 185 11.15 -2.26 -12.05
CA ASP A 185 10.44 -3.38 -11.44
C ASP A 185 8.97 -3.36 -11.83
N GLY A 186 8.44 -4.56 -12.06
CA GLY A 186 7.01 -4.76 -12.31
C GLY A 186 6.20 -4.29 -11.11
N HIS A 187 5.03 -3.70 -11.35
CA HIS A 187 4.07 -3.51 -10.27
C HIS A 187 3.64 -4.86 -9.69
N TRP A 188 3.51 -5.86 -10.58
CA TRP A 188 3.52 -7.29 -10.24
C TRP A 188 4.58 -8.00 -11.07
N GLU A 189 5.27 -8.96 -10.47
CA GLU A 189 6.14 -9.92 -11.16
C GLU A 189 5.56 -11.33 -10.99
N ARG A 190 5.51 -12.08 -12.09
CA ARG A 190 5.03 -13.47 -12.11
C ARG A 190 5.97 -14.32 -12.94
N ARG A 191 6.34 -15.48 -12.40
CA ARG A 191 7.20 -16.46 -13.06
C ARG A 191 6.34 -17.63 -13.51
N VAL A 192 6.40 -17.96 -14.78
CA VAL A 192 5.60 -19.03 -15.38
C VAL A 192 6.53 -20.00 -16.11
N LYS A 193 6.35 -21.29 -15.88
CA LYS A 193 7.16 -22.33 -16.55
C LYS A 193 6.76 -22.46 -18.02
N VAL A 194 7.68 -22.93 -18.85
CA VAL A 194 7.39 -23.28 -20.24
C VAL A 194 7.23 -24.80 -20.32
N SER A 195 6.02 -25.28 -20.62
CA SER A 195 5.74 -26.67 -20.97
C SER A 195 5.81 -26.83 -22.49
N TYR A 196 6.51 -27.85 -22.97
CA TYR A 196 6.57 -28.17 -24.40
C TYR A 196 6.37 -29.66 -24.62
N TYR A 197 5.43 -29.98 -25.51
CA TYR A 197 5.19 -31.35 -25.96
C TYR A 197 5.73 -31.49 -27.39
N SER A 198 6.74 -32.34 -27.57
CA SER A 198 7.30 -32.61 -28.91
C SER A 198 6.23 -33.28 -29.78
N PRO A 199 5.90 -32.73 -30.97
CA PRO A 199 4.93 -33.33 -31.87
C PRO A 199 5.39 -34.70 -32.40
N GLU A 200 6.69 -35.01 -32.38
CA GLU A 200 7.23 -36.32 -32.79
C GLU A 200 6.77 -37.48 -31.88
N ASN A 201 6.28 -37.17 -30.67
CA ASN A 201 5.73 -38.17 -29.75
C ASN A 201 4.24 -38.51 -30.00
N ASN A 202 3.60 -37.90 -31.02
CA ASN A 202 2.19 -38.11 -31.36
C ASN A 202 1.97 -38.99 -32.61
N VAL A 203 2.94 -39.83 -32.98
CA VAL A 203 2.72 -40.88 -33.98
C VAL A 203 1.97 -42.03 -33.31
N TRP A 204 0.64 -41.95 -33.31
CA TRP A 204 -0.28 -43.05 -32.99
C TRP A 204 -0.77 -43.71 -34.27
#